data_AF-A0AAV3B9G6-F1
#
_entry.id   AF-A0AAV3B9G6-F1
#
_cell.length_a   1.000
_cell.length_b   1.000
_cell.length_c   1.000
_cell.angle_alpha   90.00
_cell.angle_beta   90.00
_cell.angle_gamma   90.00
#
_symmetry.space_group_name_H-M   'P 1'
#
loop_
_entity.id
_entity.type
_entity.pdbx_description
1 polymer ?
#
loop_
_entity_poly.entity_id
_entity_poly.type
_entity_poly.pdbx_seq_one_letter_code
_entity_poly.pdbx_strand_id
1 'polypeptide(L)'
;MTVTLNRGSITSLMSSSQAVSTLQPVASELKTQLENKLKSESAEKTREVLWQQYYASNPPDHAVLEVLATPVREALLARFGQHQGSVVPAIDLPELRSVLQQFDSFGKRWEAILLQVLEGIKPNESQVGLPYLSELINKELMILLPSNSIVDSLLHNSHQIDMDT
;
A
#
# COMPACT_ATOMS: atom_id res chain seq x y z
N MET A 1 18.71 -20.49 82.29
CA MET A 1 17.34 -20.72 81.81
C MET A 1 17.42 -21.45 80.47
N THR A 2 16.83 -22.64 80.42
CA THR A 2 16.70 -23.55 79.26
C THR A 2 15.57 -23.12 78.33
N VAL A 3 15.45 -23.81 77.15
CA VAL A 3 14.32 -23.87 76.18
C VAL A 3 14.47 -22.86 75.01
N THR A 4 14.40 -23.13 73.69
CA THR A 4 14.14 -24.32 72.83
C THR A 4 14.53 -24.01 71.36
N LEU A 5 14.81 -25.06 70.57
CA LEU A 5 15.09 -25.07 69.13
C LEU A 5 14.01 -24.39 68.26
N ASN A 6 14.39 -23.84 67.09
CA ASN A 6 13.62 -24.12 65.88
C ASN A 6 14.45 -24.06 64.59
N ARG A 7 14.47 -25.18 63.84
CA ARG A 7 14.89 -25.26 62.44
C ARG A 7 13.71 -24.78 61.59
N GLY A 8 13.87 -23.66 60.90
CA GLY A 8 12.83 -23.10 60.03
C GLY A 8 13.41 -22.55 58.73
N SER A 9 13.35 -23.39 57.69
CA SER A 9 13.02 -23.07 56.29
C SER A 9 13.80 -21.97 55.56
N ILE A 10 14.65 -22.44 54.64
CA ILE A 10 15.14 -21.71 53.48
C ILE A 10 13.96 -21.48 52.53
N THR A 11 13.39 -20.28 52.52
CA THR A 11 12.55 -19.82 51.41
C THR A 11 12.46 -18.31 51.39
N SER A 12 13.26 -17.66 50.54
CA SER A 12 12.82 -16.51 49.73
C SER A 12 13.96 -16.03 48.83
N LEU A 13 14.12 -16.70 47.68
CA LEU A 13 14.85 -16.17 46.53
C LEU A 13 14.08 -16.52 45.25
N MET A 14 12.80 -16.14 45.20
CA MET A 14 11.92 -16.32 44.05
C MET A 14 11.07 -15.05 43.89
N SER A 15 11.69 -13.89 43.63
CA SER A 15 10.94 -12.69 43.22
C SER A 15 11.73 -11.76 42.29
N SER A 16 13.05 -11.87 42.20
CA SER A 16 13.84 -10.97 41.33
C SER A 16 14.01 -11.47 39.89
N SER A 17 13.69 -12.73 39.59
CA SER A 17 13.92 -13.32 38.26
C SER A 17 12.71 -13.20 37.32
N GLN A 18 11.52 -12.87 37.82
CA GLN A 18 10.31 -12.76 36.99
C GLN A 18 10.15 -11.37 36.34
N ALA A 19 10.74 -10.31 36.91
CA ALA A 19 10.68 -8.96 36.32
C ALA A 19 11.64 -8.76 35.13
N VAL A 20 12.72 -9.54 35.06
CA VAL A 20 13.72 -9.44 33.97
C VAL A 20 13.24 -10.19 32.71
N SER A 21 12.52 -11.30 32.88
CA SER A 21 11.99 -12.09 31.75
C SER A 21 10.81 -11.43 31.02
N THR A 22 10.13 -10.45 31.63
CA THR A 22 9.01 -9.73 31.01
C THR A 22 9.40 -8.48 30.22
N LEU A 23 10.61 -7.93 30.41
CA LEU A 23 11.04 -6.70 29.74
C LEU A 23 11.82 -6.93 28.43
N GLN A 24 12.42 -8.12 28.26
CA GLN A 24 13.16 -8.48 27.06
C GLN A 24 12.32 -8.59 25.76
N PRO A 25 11.07 -9.11 25.78
CA PRO A 25 10.23 -9.09 24.59
C PRO A 25 9.78 -7.68 24.22
N VAL A 26 9.54 -6.80 25.21
CA VAL A 26 9.10 -5.41 24.97
C VAL A 26 10.22 -4.55 24.36
N ALA A 27 11.46 -4.71 24.84
CA ALA A 27 12.61 -3.99 24.28
C ALA A 27 12.93 -4.41 22.83
N SER A 28 12.76 -5.70 22.52
CA SER A 28 12.93 -6.24 21.16
C SER A 28 11.84 -5.72 20.22
N GLU A 29 10.59 -5.70 20.68
CA GLU A 29 9.45 -5.15 19.95
C GLU A 29 9.61 -3.64 19.67
N LEU A 30 10.00 -2.86 20.67
CA LEU A 30 10.26 -1.41 20.50
C LEU A 30 11.39 -1.13 19.51
N LYS A 31 12.45 -1.95 19.52
CA LYS A 31 13.55 -1.84 18.56
C LYS A 31 13.06 -2.11 17.13
N THR A 32 12.29 -3.18 16.94
CA THR A 32 11.71 -3.52 15.62
C THR A 32 10.74 -2.43 15.13
N GLN A 33 9.91 -1.87 16.01
CA GLN A 33 9.03 -0.75 15.66
C GLN A 33 9.80 0.50 15.26
N LEU A 34 10.89 0.84 15.97
CA LEU A 34 11.73 1.98 15.62
C LEU A 34 12.43 1.79 14.28
N GLU A 35 12.97 0.59 14.03
CA GLU A 35 13.61 0.24 12.75
C GLU A 35 12.60 0.29 11.60
N ASN A 36 11.38 -0.19 11.80
CA ASN A 36 10.30 -0.12 10.80
C ASN A 36 9.86 1.32 10.54
N LYS A 37 9.74 2.14 11.58
CA LYS A 37 9.41 3.57 11.47
C LYS A 37 10.50 4.34 10.73
N LEU A 38 11.78 4.05 10.99
CA LEU A 38 12.89 4.69 10.28
C LEU A 38 12.90 4.32 8.80
N LYS A 39 12.62 3.05 8.47
CA LYS A 39 12.47 2.59 7.10
C LYS A 39 11.29 3.26 6.40
N SER A 40 10.13 3.36 7.05
CA SER A 40 8.95 4.02 6.46
C SER A 40 9.20 5.51 6.22
N GLU A 41 9.80 6.22 7.19
CA GLU A 41 10.17 7.64 7.02
C GLU A 41 11.16 7.85 5.87
N SER A 42 12.11 6.92 5.68
CA SER A 42 13.05 6.99 4.56
C SER A 42 12.37 6.74 3.21
N ALA A 43 11.39 5.83 3.18
CA ALA A 43 10.61 5.52 1.99
C ALA A 43 9.68 6.68 1.60
N GLU A 44 8.98 7.28 2.56
CA GLU A 44 8.13 8.47 2.36
C GLU A 44 8.93 9.65 1.81
N LYS A 45 10.11 9.93 2.37
CA LYS A 45 11.01 10.99 1.87
C LYS A 45 11.48 10.72 0.44
N THR A 46 11.87 9.48 0.16
CA THR A 46 12.29 9.07 -1.20
C THR A 46 11.15 9.23 -2.19
N ARG A 47 9.94 8.80 -1.81
CA ARG A 47 8.73 8.94 -2.62
C ARG A 47 8.38 10.40 -2.87
N GLU A 48 8.54 11.27 -1.88
CA GLU A 48 8.30 12.70 -2.04
C GLU A 48 9.30 13.35 -3.02
N VAL A 49 10.57 12.95 -3.01
CA VAL A 49 11.57 13.42 -3.99
C VAL A 49 11.17 13.03 -5.42
N LEU A 50 10.68 11.80 -5.62
CA LEU A 50 10.18 11.36 -6.93
C LEU A 50 8.97 12.20 -7.37
N TRP A 51 8.04 12.51 -6.46
CA TRP A 51 6.92 13.41 -6.76
C TRP A 51 7.39 14.82 -7.14
N GLN A 52 8.38 15.36 -6.42
CA GLN A 52 8.96 16.67 -6.75
C GLN A 52 9.60 16.66 -8.14
N GLN A 53 10.33 15.61 -8.49
CA GLN A 53 10.92 15.46 -9.83
C GLN A 53 9.84 15.37 -10.91
N TYR A 54 8.80 14.56 -10.68
CA TYR A 54 7.67 14.44 -11.59
C TYR A 54 6.97 15.80 -11.83
N TYR A 55 6.64 16.54 -10.76
CA TYR A 55 5.99 17.84 -10.89
C TYR A 55 6.90 18.95 -11.45
N ALA A 56 8.22 18.84 -11.25
CA ALA A 56 9.18 19.79 -11.80
C ALA A 56 9.49 19.56 -13.29
N SER A 57 9.24 18.35 -13.79
CA SER A 57 9.47 18.01 -15.21
C SER A 57 8.43 18.65 -16.13
N ASN A 58 8.89 19.17 -17.28
CA ASN A 58 8.04 19.69 -18.34
C ASN A 58 8.65 19.33 -19.72
N PRO A 59 8.05 18.39 -20.47
CA PRO A 59 6.80 17.66 -20.19
C PRO A 59 6.93 16.67 -19.01
N PRO A 60 5.81 16.16 -18.46
CA PRO A 60 5.82 15.20 -17.36
C PRO A 60 6.66 13.95 -17.66
N ASP A 61 7.57 13.61 -16.74
CA ASP A 61 8.44 12.45 -16.86
C ASP A 61 7.70 11.16 -16.47
N HIS A 62 7.18 10.46 -17.48
CA HIS A 62 6.48 9.20 -17.30
C HIS A 62 7.37 8.07 -16.74
N ALA A 63 8.70 8.15 -16.87
CA ALA A 63 9.59 7.15 -16.26
C ALA A 63 9.61 7.30 -14.73
N VAL A 64 9.61 8.54 -14.23
CA VAL A 64 9.50 8.80 -12.78
C VAL A 64 8.13 8.37 -12.26
N LEU A 65 7.07 8.62 -13.02
CA LEU A 65 5.73 8.18 -12.65
C LEU A 65 5.61 6.65 -12.63
N GLU A 66 6.27 5.95 -13.55
CA GLU A 66 6.31 4.49 -13.57
C GLU A 66 6.99 3.91 -12.31
N VAL A 67 8.10 4.51 -11.86
CA VAL A 67 8.76 4.14 -10.59
C VAL A 67 7.82 4.35 -9.40
N LEU A 68 7.06 5.46 -9.39
CA LEU A 68 6.07 5.74 -8.34
C LEU A 68 4.89 4.74 -8.36
N ALA A 69 4.45 4.34 -9.55
CA ALA A 69 3.30 3.47 -9.78
C ALA A 69 3.59 1.97 -9.59
N THR A 70 4.84 1.53 -9.79
CA THR A 70 5.24 0.11 -9.69
C THR A 70 4.83 -0.55 -8.36
N PRO A 71 5.22 -0.05 -7.17
CA PRO A 71 4.83 -0.69 -5.91
C PRO A 71 3.32 -0.64 -5.66
N VAL A 72 2.62 0.37 -6.20
CA VAL A 72 1.16 0.46 -6.11
C VAL A 72 0.51 -0.60 -7.00
N ARG A 73 0.98 -0.76 -8.24
CA ARG A 73 0.52 -1.78 -9.18
C ARG A 73 0.67 -3.18 -8.59
N GLU A 74 1.83 -3.49 -8.01
CA GLU A 74 2.07 -4.78 -7.36
C GLU A 74 1.10 -5.03 -6.20
N ALA A 75 0.87 -4.02 -5.35
CA ALA A 75 -0.09 -4.13 -4.25
C ALA A 75 -1.53 -4.34 -4.74
N LEU A 76 -1.92 -3.65 -5.82
CA LEU A 76 -3.24 -3.80 -6.43
C LEU A 76 -3.40 -5.17 -7.11
N LEU A 77 -2.39 -5.67 -7.82
CA LEU A 77 -2.43 -7.01 -8.41
C LEU A 77 -2.44 -8.11 -7.33
N ALA A 78 -1.72 -7.92 -6.23
CA ALA A 78 -1.75 -8.87 -5.10
C ALA A 78 -3.15 -8.95 -4.45
N ARG A 79 -3.90 -7.85 -4.45
CA ARG A 79 -5.27 -7.79 -3.91
C ARG A 79 -6.31 -8.26 -4.92
N PHE A 80 -6.29 -7.68 -6.12
CA PHE A 80 -7.37 -7.80 -7.12
C PHE A 80 -7.01 -8.69 -8.32
N GLY A 81 -5.75 -9.09 -8.50
CA GLY A 81 -5.29 -9.80 -9.71
C GLY A 81 -5.87 -11.20 -9.92
N GLN A 82 -6.53 -11.76 -8.91
CA GLN A 82 -7.27 -13.04 -8.99
C GLN A 82 -8.79 -12.85 -8.98
N HIS A 83 -9.29 -11.63 -8.84
CA HIS A 83 -10.73 -11.36 -8.82
C HIS A 83 -11.29 -11.50 -10.23
N GLN A 84 -12.46 -12.12 -10.33
CA GLN A 84 -13.15 -12.38 -11.60
C GLN A 84 -14.60 -11.95 -11.48
N GLY A 85 -15.22 -11.65 -12.62
CA GLY A 85 -16.61 -11.21 -12.68
C GLY A 85 -16.76 -9.70 -12.60
N SER A 86 -17.90 -9.24 -12.08
CA SER A 86 -18.24 -7.82 -12.03
C SER A 86 -17.73 -7.18 -10.74
N VAL A 87 -17.15 -5.99 -10.87
CA VAL A 87 -16.78 -5.13 -9.74
C VAL A 87 -18.01 -4.81 -8.89
N VAL A 88 -17.84 -4.84 -7.58
CA VAL A 88 -18.82 -4.48 -6.54
C VAL A 88 -18.39 -3.15 -5.90
N PRO A 89 -18.83 -1.99 -6.44
CA PRO A 89 -18.25 -0.68 -6.09
C PRO A 89 -18.30 -0.34 -4.58
N ALA A 90 -19.34 -0.80 -3.88
CA ALA A 90 -19.51 -0.55 -2.45
C ALA A 90 -18.45 -1.22 -1.56
N ILE A 91 -17.75 -2.24 -2.08
CA ILE A 91 -16.74 -3.02 -1.36
C ILE A 91 -15.36 -2.76 -1.94
N ASP A 92 -15.23 -2.86 -3.27
CA ASP A 92 -13.92 -2.80 -3.92
C ASP A 92 -13.32 -1.38 -3.94
N LEU A 93 -14.14 -0.33 -4.07
CA LEU A 93 -13.61 1.04 -4.09
C LEU A 93 -12.99 1.45 -2.74
N PRO A 94 -13.64 1.21 -1.58
CA PRO A 94 -12.99 1.38 -0.29
C PRO A 94 -11.66 0.62 -0.15
N GLU A 95 -11.58 -0.62 -0.65
CA GLU A 95 -10.33 -1.40 -0.61
C GLU A 95 -9.26 -0.82 -1.54
N LEU A 96 -9.61 -0.43 -2.76
CA LEU A 96 -8.72 0.26 -3.70
C LEU A 96 -8.11 1.50 -3.05
N ARG A 97 -8.95 2.36 -2.44
CA ARG A 97 -8.52 3.58 -1.76
C ARG A 97 -7.63 3.28 -0.56
N SER A 98 -7.91 2.21 0.18
CA SER A 98 -7.07 1.74 1.29
C SER A 98 -5.67 1.33 0.81
N VAL A 99 -5.55 0.73 -0.38
CA VAL A 99 -4.24 0.45 -0.98
C VAL A 99 -3.54 1.75 -1.37
N LEU A 100 -4.21 2.66 -2.08
CA LEU A 100 -3.61 3.94 -2.51
C LEU A 100 -3.13 4.78 -1.33
N GLN A 101 -3.90 4.81 -0.24
CA GLN A 101 -3.58 5.57 0.97
C GLN A 101 -2.29 5.11 1.67
N GLN A 102 -1.85 3.86 1.44
CA GLN A 102 -0.57 3.37 1.98
C GLN A 102 0.63 4.03 1.31
N PHE A 103 0.46 4.58 0.11
CA PHE A 103 1.55 5.15 -0.68
C PHE A 103 1.45 6.66 -0.81
N ASP A 104 0.25 7.19 -1.04
CA ASP A 104 0.04 8.59 -1.35
C ASP A 104 -1.18 9.15 -0.61
N SER A 105 -1.10 10.44 -0.29
CA SER A 105 -2.28 11.19 0.18
C SER A 105 -3.30 11.37 -0.95
N PHE A 106 -4.57 11.42 -0.58
CA PHE A 106 -5.71 11.60 -1.49
C PHE A 106 -5.56 12.84 -2.39
N GLY A 107 -5.98 12.73 -3.66
CA GLY A 107 -6.03 13.83 -4.64
C GLY A 107 -5.31 13.50 -5.95
N LYS A 108 -4.72 14.50 -6.59
CA LYS A 108 -4.10 14.40 -7.93
C LYS A 108 -3.00 13.33 -8.06
N ARG A 109 -2.35 12.96 -6.95
CA ARG A 109 -1.37 11.87 -6.94
C ARG A 109 -2.04 10.53 -7.23
N TRP A 110 -3.21 10.28 -6.65
CA TRP A 110 -3.99 9.07 -6.92
C TRP A 110 -4.42 8.99 -8.38
N GLU A 111 -4.88 10.10 -8.97
CA GLU A 111 -5.24 10.16 -10.39
C GLU A 111 -4.06 9.77 -11.30
N ALA A 112 -2.89 10.40 -11.11
CA ALA A 112 -1.70 10.13 -11.90
C ALA A 112 -1.21 8.67 -11.75
N ILE A 113 -1.23 8.15 -10.52
CA ILE A 113 -0.86 6.75 -10.25
C ILE A 113 -1.84 5.80 -10.92
N LEU A 114 -3.14 6.01 -10.77
CA LEU A 114 -4.17 5.13 -11.33
C LEU A 114 -4.10 5.09 -12.87
N LEU A 115 -3.88 6.24 -13.52
CA LEU A 115 -3.64 6.32 -14.96
C LEU A 115 -2.38 5.55 -15.38
N GLN A 116 -1.28 5.70 -14.64
CA GLN A 116 -0.04 4.96 -14.93
C GLN A 116 -0.16 3.45 -14.64
N VAL A 117 -0.98 3.07 -13.66
CA VAL A 117 -1.28 1.67 -13.38
C VAL A 117 -2.03 1.06 -14.56
N LEU A 118 -3.05 1.74 -15.10
CA LEU A 118 -3.78 1.32 -16.31
C LEU A 118 -2.85 1.09 -17.51
N GLU A 119 -1.90 2.02 -17.75
CA GLU A 119 -0.91 1.88 -18.82
C GLU A 119 -0.01 0.64 -18.66
N GLY A 120 0.30 0.26 -17.43
CA GLY A 120 1.18 -0.87 -17.12
C GLY A 120 0.47 -2.22 -16.97
N ILE A 121 -0.86 -2.25 -16.90
CA ILE A 121 -1.66 -3.50 -16.89
C ILE A 121 -2.24 -3.84 -18.27
N LYS A 122 -1.65 -3.28 -19.35
CA LYS A 122 -1.96 -3.65 -20.73
C LYS A 122 -2.03 -5.17 -20.88
N PRO A 123 -2.93 -5.69 -21.74
CA PRO A 123 -3.24 -7.10 -21.84
C PRO A 123 -2.10 -7.88 -22.50
N ASN A 124 -0.99 -8.01 -21.79
CA ASN A 124 0.10 -8.91 -22.11
C ASN A 124 -0.06 -10.10 -21.16
N GLU A 125 -0.89 -11.03 -21.62
CA GLU A 125 -1.01 -12.45 -21.29
C GLU A 125 -0.64 -12.90 -19.87
N SER A 126 -1.64 -13.46 -19.16
CA SER A 126 -1.58 -14.47 -18.07
C SER A 126 -2.28 -14.11 -16.75
N GLN A 127 -2.86 -12.90 -16.59
CA GLN A 127 -3.56 -12.55 -15.35
C GLN A 127 -5.07 -12.39 -15.59
N VAL A 128 -5.85 -13.29 -15.01
CA VAL A 128 -7.31 -13.36 -15.22
C VAL A 128 -8.04 -12.17 -14.59
N GLY A 129 -7.49 -11.54 -13.55
CA GLY A 129 -8.10 -10.39 -12.88
C GLY A 129 -7.77 -9.01 -13.46
N LEU A 130 -7.04 -8.92 -14.57
CA LEU A 130 -6.72 -7.61 -15.18
C LEU A 130 -7.97 -6.83 -15.62
N PRO A 131 -8.99 -7.43 -16.28
CA PRO A 131 -10.21 -6.70 -16.64
C PRO A 131 -10.96 -6.17 -15.42
N TYR A 132 -10.96 -6.93 -14.33
CA TYR A 132 -11.57 -6.52 -13.06
C TYR A 132 -10.88 -5.30 -12.48
N LEU A 133 -9.54 -5.34 -12.40
CA LEU A 133 -8.75 -4.23 -11.87
C LEU A 133 -8.86 -2.99 -12.76
N SER A 134 -8.83 -3.13 -14.08
CA SER A 134 -9.02 -2.01 -15.01
C SER A 134 -10.38 -1.34 -14.82
N GLU A 135 -11.45 -2.13 -14.73
CA GLU A 135 -12.81 -1.62 -14.50
C GLU A 135 -12.92 -0.92 -13.13
N LEU A 136 -12.31 -1.48 -12.10
CA LEU A 136 -12.29 -0.90 -10.75
C LEU A 136 -11.56 0.46 -10.74
N ILE A 137 -10.41 0.55 -11.40
CA ILE A 137 -9.65 1.80 -11.52
C ILE A 137 -10.44 2.84 -12.30
N ASN A 138 -11.09 2.47 -13.41
CA ASN A 138 -11.91 3.39 -14.20
C ASN A 138 -13.07 3.97 -13.37
N LYS A 139 -13.74 3.15 -12.55
CA LYS A 139 -14.81 3.62 -11.66
C LYS A 139 -14.29 4.63 -10.63
N GLU A 140 -13.10 4.40 -10.06
CA GLU A 140 -12.50 5.36 -9.13
C GLU A 140 -12.08 6.65 -9.83
N LEU A 141 -11.48 6.56 -11.03
CA LEU A 141 -11.12 7.72 -11.84
C LEU A 141 -12.34 8.58 -12.19
N MET A 142 -13.49 7.96 -12.52
CA MET A 142 -14.75 8.71 -12.75
C MET A 142 -15.21 9.48 -11.51
N ILE A 143 -14.91 8.99 -10.31
CA ILE A 143 -15.24 9.68 -9.04
C ILE A 143 -14.24 10.80 -8.76
N LEU A 144 -12.94 10.55 -8.99
CA LEU A 144 -11.86 11.50 -8.75
C LEU A 144 -11.80 12.63 -9.77
N LEU A 145 -12.39 12.44 -10.96
CA LEU A 145 -12.46 13.42 -12.03
C LEU A 145 -13.93 13.81 -12.29
N PRO A 146 -14.61 14.55 -11.39
CA PRO A 146 -16.06 14.80 -11.53
C PRO A 146 -16.44 15.64 -12.77
N SER A 147 -15.48 16.23 -13.46
CA SER A 147 -15.69 17.03 -14.67
C SER A 147 -14.40 17.09 -15.49
N ASN A 148 -14.18 16.22 -16.50
CA ASN A 148 -13.26 16.51 -17.61
C ASN A 148 -13.41 15.50 -18.77
N SER A 149 -13.69 16.02 -19.97
CA SER A 149 -13.85 15.33 -21.26
C SER A 149 -12.67 14.43 -21.71
N ILE A 150 -11.55 14.48 -20.99
CA ILE A 150 -10.33 13.72 -21.25
C ILE A 150 -10.51 12.23 -20.91
N VAL A 151 -11.26 11.92 -19.85
CA VAL A 151 -11.53 10.52 -19.46
C VAL A 151 -12.48 9.86 -20.45
N ASP A 152 -13.51 10.57 -20.92
CA ASP A 152 -14.38 10.10 -22.02
C ASP A 152 -13.58 9.83 -23.29
N SER A 153 -12.56 10.65 -23.58
CA SER A 153 -11.70 10.47 -24.76
C SER A 153 -10.80 9.24 -24.63
N LEU A 154 -10.27 8.95 -23.44
CA LEU A 154 -9.46 7.75 -23.20
C LEU A 154 -10.32 6.48 -23.15
N LEU A 155 -11.52 6.55 -22.57
CA LEU A 155 -12.50 5.46 -22.54
C LEU A 155 -13.00 5.11 -23.94
N HIS A 156 -13.33 6.09 -24.79
CA HIS A 156 -13.77 5.84 -26.17
C HIS A 156 -12.64 5.27 -27.06
N ASN A 157 -11.39 5.72 -26.87
CA ASN A 157 -10.26 5.22 -27.69
C ASN A 157 -9.79 3.82 -27.28
N SER A 158 -10.10 3.35 -26.07
CA SER A 158 -9.76 1.98 -25.63
C SER A 158 -10.57 0.88 -26.36
N HIS A 159 -11.70 1.24 -26.98
CA HIS A 159 -12.54 0.35 -27.77
C HIS A 159 -12.44 0.56 -29.29
N GLN A 160 -11.54 1.43 -29.77
CA GLN A 160 -11.36 1.72 -31.20
C GLN A 160 -10.08 1.15 -31.82
N ILE A 161 -9.33 0.30 -31.10
CA ILE A 161 -8.29 -0.53 -31.72
C ILE A 161 -8.90 -1.88 -32.08
N ASP A 162 -9.90 -1.86 -32.97
CA ASP A 162 -10.11 -2.98 -33.86
C ASP A 162 -10.63 -2.48 -35.21
N MET A 163 -9.94 -2.96 -36.26
CA MET A 163 -10.25 -2.91 -37.68
C MET A 163 -10.78 -1.58 -38.26
N ASP A 164 -9.96 -0.91 -39.07
CA ASP A 164 -10.12 -1.04 -40.53
C ASP A 164 -8.93 -0.43 -41.30
N THR A 165 -8.62 -1.11 -42.40
CA THR A 165 -7.60 -0.96 -43.46
C THR A 165 -6.97 0.41 -43.73
#